data_AF-S4NND5-F1
#
_entry.id   AF-S4NND5-F1
#
_cell.length_a   1.000
_cell.length_b   1.000
_cell.length_c   1.000
_cell.angle_alpha   90.00
_cell.angle_beta   90.00
_cell.angle_gamma   90.00
#
_symmetry.space_group_name_H-M   'P 1'
#
loop_
_entity.id
_entity.type
_entity.pdbx_description
1 polymer ?
#
loop_
_entity_poly.entity_id
_entity_poly.type
_entity_poly.pdbx_seq_one_letter_code
_entity_poly.pdbx_strand_id
1 'polypeptide(L)'
;MPENYEEKISYGMPTFHFHKNIIHFANFKNHIGIYPGPKAIVAFKDQLTDYKTSIGAIQLPVDQPLPVQLIKKIVQYNLQNA
;
A
#
# COMPACT_ATOMS: atom_id res chain seq x y z
N MET A 1 7.06 8.25 8.85
CA MET A 1 7.51 6.88 9.19
C MET A 1 8.25 6.95 10.53
N PRO A 2 8.33 5.86 11.31
CA PRO A 2 9.21 5.78 12.48
C PRO A 2 10.67 6.03 12.10
N GLU A 3 11.54 6.43 13.03
CA GLU A 3 12.94 6.79 12.73
C GLU A 3 13.79 5.61 12.22
N ASN A 4 13.55 4.40 12.72
CA ASN A 4 14.26 3.16 12.39
C ASN A 4 13.53 2.30 11.34
N TYR A 5 12.79 2.93 10.43
CA TYR A 5 12.24 2.24 9.27
C TYR A 5 13.34 1.98 8.23
N GLU A 6 13.14 0.95 7.40
CA GLU A 6 14.04 0.59 6.32
C GLU A 6 13.34 0.71 4.97
N GLU A 7 14.10 1.15 3.97
CA GLU A 7 13.71 1.09 2.56
C GLU A 7 14.45 -0.08 1.92
N LYS A 8 13.72 -1.03 1.34
CA LYS A 8 14.31 -2.22 0.74
C LYS A 8 13.60 -2.62 -0.55
N ILE A 9 14.27 -3.48 -1.31
CA ILE A 9 13.63 -4.20 -2.41
C ILE A 9 13.18 -5.56 -1.89
N SER A 10 11.91 -5.90 -2.07
CA SER A 10 11.36 -7.22 -1.74
C SER A 10 10.42 -7.65 -2.84
N TYR A 11 10.54 -8.90 -3.29
CA TYR A 11 9.79 -9.41 -4.46
C TYR A 11 9.94 -8.53 -5.71
N GLY A 12 11.10 -7.88 -5.88
CA GLY A 12 11.37 -6.95 -6.99
C GLY A 12 10.70 -5.58 -6.88
N MET A 13 10.11 -5.25 -5.73
CA MET A 13 9.37 -4.00 -5.52
C MET A 13 9.99 -3.14 -4.41
N PRO A 14 10.00 -1.80 -4.58
CA PRO A 14 10.19 -0.86 -3.48
C PRO A 14 9.26 -1.17 -2.30
N THR A 15 9.85 -1.23 -1.11
CA THR A 15 9.18 -1.66 0.11
C THR A 15 9.61 -0.79 1.28
N PHE A 16 8.63 -0.28 2.01
CA PHE A 16 8.89 0.25 3.35
C PHE A 16 8.72 -0.87 4.38
N HIS A 17 9.72 -1.02 5.24
CA HIS A 17 9.81 -2.07 6.24
C HIS A 17 9.98 -1.46 7.64
N PHE A 18 9.26 -1.98 8.62
CA PHE A 18 9.38 -1.62 10.03
C PHE A 18 8.86 -2.78 10.87
N HIS A 19 9.77 -3.58 11.44
CA HIS A 19 9.54 -4.91 12.07
C HIS A 19 8.93 -5.99 11.16
N LYS A 20 8.11 -5.58 10.20
CA LYS A 20 7.53 -6.34 9.10
C LYS A 20 7.40 -5.44 7.86
N ASN A 21 6.97 -6.00 6.74
CA ASN A 21 6.67 -5.21 5.55
C ASN A 21 5.42 -4.34 5.81
N ILE A 22 5.57 -3.02 5.67
CA ILE A 22 4.49 -2.05 5.89
C ILE A 22 3.72 -1.83 4.60
N ILE A 23 4.41 -1.64 3.48
CA ILE A 23 3.78 -1.47 2.18
C ILE A 23 4.80 -1.73 1.07
N HIS A 24 4.37 -2.41 0.01
CA HIS A 24 5.09 -2.48 -1.24
C HIS A 24 4.39 -1.64 -2.29
N PHE A 25 5.12 -1.20 -3.31
CA PHE A 25 4.53 -0.52 -4.45
C PHE A 25 5.34 -0.78 -5.72
N ALA A 26 4.66 -0.75 -6.87
CA ALA A 26 5.28 -0.95 -8.17
C ALA A 26 4.55 -0.16 -9.26
N ASN A 27 5.29 0.25 -10.28
CA ASN A 27 4.74 0.91 -11.45
C ASN A 27 4.41 -0.12 -12.54
N PHE A 28 3.20 -0.03 -13.13
CA PHE A 28 2.79 -0.81 -14.29
C PHE A 28 2.32 0.14 -15.40
N LYS A 29 2.16 -0.41 -16.62
CA LYS A 29 1.80 0.39 -17.80
C LYS A 29 0.56 1.29 -17.61
N ASN A 30 -0.47 0.76 -16.94
CA ASN A 30 -1.78 1.42 -16.83
C ASN A 30 -2.19 1.72 -15.38
N HIS A 31 -1.38 1.36 -14.38
CA HIS A 31 -1.72 1.56 -12.97
C HIS A 31 -0.47 1.54 -12.09
N ILE A 32 -0.60 2.11 -10.90
CA ILE A 32 0.36 1.93 -9.81
C ILE A 32 -0.21 0.86 -8.88
N GLY A 33 0.55 -0.22 -8.68
CA GLY A 33 0.19 -1.27 -7.72
C GLY A 33 0.65 -0.88 -6.33
N ILE A 34 -0.24 -0.92 -5.35
CA ILE A 34 0.09 -0.79 -3.93
C ILE A 34 -0.32 -2.07 -3.20
N TYR A 35 0.56 -2.59 -2.35
CA TYR A 35 0.41 -3.87 -1.68
C TYR A 35 0.54 -3.72 -0.16
N PRO A 36 -0.55 -3.39 0.54
CA PRO A 36 -0.56 -3.23 1.99
C PRO A 36 -0.86 -4.54 2.75
N GLY A 37 -1.10 -5.64 2.02
CA GLY A 37 -1.47 -6.92 2.61
C GLY A 37 -2.96 -7.06 2.96
N PRO A 38 -3.40 -8.29 3.27
CA PRO A 38 -4.83 -8.61 3.34
C PRO A 38 -5.61 -7.96 4.48
N LYS A 39 -4.98 -7.77 5.64
CA LYS A 39 -5.64 -7.11 6.77
C LYS A 39 -6.04 -5.67 6.44
N ALA A 40 -5.17 -4.95 5.73
CA ALA A 40 -5.46 -3.59 5.29
C ALA A 40 -6.58 -3.55 4.23
N ILE A 41 -6.60 -4.49 3.26
CA ILE A 41 -7.70 -4.57 2.29
C ILE A 41 -9.05 -4.75 2.98
N VAL A 42 -9.13 -5.65 3.97
CA VAL A 42 -10.36 -5.87 4.75
C VAL A 42 -10.74 -4.63 5.55
N ALA A 43 -9.79 -4.02 6.27
CA ALA A 43 -10.05 -2.87 7.14
C ALA A 43 -10.51 -1.61 6.36
N PHE A 44 -10.09 -1.47 5.10
CA PHE A 44 -10.41 -0.30 4.26
C PHE A 44 -11.40 -0.61 3.13
N LYS A 45 -12.07 -1.77 3.16
CA LYS A 45 -12.95 -2.24 2.07
C LYS A 45 -13.93 -1.19 1.58
N ASP A 46 -14.60 -0.49 2.49
CA ASP A 46 -15.62 0.52 2.15
C ASP A 46 -15.04 1.80 1.55
N GLN A 47 -13.75 2.08 1.76
CA GLN A 47 -13.02 3.21 1.15
C GLN A 47 -12.33 2.83 -0.16
N LEU A 48 -12.37 1.55 -0.55
CA LEU A 48 -11.68 1.02 -1.73
C LEU A 48 -12.61 0.73 -2.91
N THR A 49 -13.88 1.10 -2.82
CA THR A 49 -14.94 0.80 -3.81
C THR A 49 -14.65 1.31 -5.21
N ASP A 50 -13.89 2.41 -5.31
CA ASP A 50 -13.55 3.06 -6.58
C ASP A 50 -12.29 2.46 -7.24
N TYR A 51 -11.61 1.53 -6.57
CA TYR A 51 -10.36 0.94 -7.04
C TYR A 51 -10.51 -0.55 -7.28
N LYS A 52 -9.77 -1.05 -8.27
CA LYS A 52 -9.63 -2.50 -8.45
C LYS A 52 -8.73 -3.06 -7.35
N THR A 53 -9.25 -3.99 -6.58
CA THR A 53 -8.53 -4.65 -5.48
C THR A 53 -8.41 -6.15 -5.67
N SER A 54 -7.43 -6.76 -5.00
CA SER A 54 -7.34 -8.21 -4.77
C SER A 54 -7.12 -8.48 -3.27
N ILE A 55 -6.82 -9.73 -2.89
CA ILE A 55 -6.60 -10.12 -1.49
C ILE A 55 -5.57 -9.22 -0.79
N GLY A 56 -4.57 -8.67 -1.49
CA GLY A 56 -3.53 -7.85 -0.88
C GLY A 56 -3.05 -6.68 -1.72
N ALA A 57 -3.78 -6.31 -2.76
CA ALA A 57 -3.36 -5.27 -3.72
C ALA A 57 -4.48 -4.28 -4.03
N ILE A 58 -4.07 -3.05 -4.35
CA ILE A 58 -4.90 -1.96 -4.85
C ILE A 58 -4.25 -1.48 -6.15
N GLN A 59 -5.03 -1.36 -7.22
CA GLN A 59 -4.58 -0.76 -8.48
C GLN A 59 -5.06 0.69 -8.54
N LEU A 60 -4.12 1.63 -8.46
CA LEU A 60 -4.38 3.05 -8.60
C LEU A 60 -4.24 3.47 -10.07
N PRO A 61 -5.24 4.14 -10.66
CA PRO A 61 -5.12 4.68 -12.01
C PRO A 61 -3.95 5.68 -12.12
N VAL A 62 -3.15 5.59 -13.19
CA VAL A 62 -2.00 6.49 -13.44
C VAL A 62 -2.41 7.86 -14.00
N ASP A 63 -3.62 7.94 -14.56
CA ASP A 63 -4.20 9.13 -15.19
C ASP A 63 -5.06 9.96 -14.21
N GLN A 64 -5.08 9.60 -12.94
CA GLN A 64 -5.82 10.29 -11.88
C GLN A 64 -4.90 10.71 -10.73
N PRO A 65 -5.28 11.75 -9.96
CA PRO A 65 -4.56 12.12 -8.75
C PRO A 65 -4.47 10.96 -7.76
N LEU A 66 -3.30 10.79 -7.15
CA LEU A 66 -3.12 9.78 -6.10
C LEU A 66 -4.04 10.08 -4.89
N PRO A 67 -4.71 9.07 -4.32
CA PRO A 67 -5.53 9.24 -3.12
C PRO A 67 -4.63 9.27 -1.87
N VAL A 68 -3.82 10.32 -1.75
CA VAL A 68 -2.75 10.46 -0.74
C VAL A 68 -3.26 10.22 0.68
N GLN A 69 -4.46 10.72 1.01
CA GLN A 69 -5.03 10.55 2.35
C GLN A 69 -5.40 9.09 2.66
N LEU A 70 -5.93 8.36 1.67
CA LEU A 70 -6.21 6.93 1.83
C LEU A 70 -4.91 6.12 1.98
N ILE A 71 -3.90 6.42 1.16
CA ILE A 71 -2.58 5.76 1.24
C ILE A 71 -1.97 5.99 2.64
N LYS A 72 -2.00 7.22 3.16
CA LYS A 72 -1.51 7.53 4.50
C LYS A 72 -2.23 6.73 5.59
N LYS A 73 -3.56 6.65 5.54
CA LYS A 73 -4.35 5.87 6.51
C LYS A 73 -3.97 4.38 6.48
N ILE A 74 -3.78 3.82 5.28
CA ILE A 74 -3.36 2.43 5.10
C ILE A 74 -1.96 2.17 5.69
N VAL A 75 -1.00 3.07 5.41
CA VAL A 75 0.36 2.98 5.97
C VAL A 75 0.33 3.08 7.50
N GLN A 76 -0.43 4.03 8.05
CA GLN A 76 -0.59 4.18 9.49
C GLN A 76 -1.21 2.94 10.15
N TYR A 77 -2.25 2.36 9.53
CA TYR A 77 -2.83 1.11 9.99
C TYR A 77 -1.77 0.00 10.03
N ASN A 78 -0.97 -0.16 8.98
CA ASN A 78 0.05 -1.21 8.96
C ASN A 78 1.18 -0.99 9.98
N LEU A 79 1.55 0.27 10.27
CA LEU A 79 2.49 0.62 11.33
C LEU A 79 1.96 0.32 12.73
N GLN A 80 0.68 0.61 13.00
CA GLN A 80 0.03 0.33 14.29
C GLN A 80 -0.14 -1.17 14.55
N ASN A 81 -0.22 -1.95 13.49
CA ASN A 81 -0.36 -3.40 13.55
C ASN A 81 0.96 -4.13 13.29
N ALA A 82 2.10 -3.42 13.27
CA ALA A 82 3.42 -3.95 12.94
C ALA A 82 3.98 -4.89 14.00
#